data_AF-A0A9E2HJL9-F1
#
_entry.id   AF-A0A9E2HJL9-F1
#
_cell.length_a   1.000
_cell.length_b   1.000
_cell.length_c   1.000
_cell.angle_alpha   90.00
_cell.angle_beta   90.00
_cell.angle_gamma   90.00
#
_symmetry.space_group_name_H-M   'P 1'
#
loop_
_entity.id
_entity.type
_entity.pdbx_description
1 polymer ?
#
loop_
_entity_poly.entity_id
_entity_poly.type
_entity_poly.pdbx_seq_one_letter_code
_entity_poly.pdbx_strand_id
1 'polypeptide(L)'
;MKRSEHAATVVARLASDLFQAEASQDEAVSQLGRLAQSLTRSRREAGLSATVGQAAFDALADAVAAQIGAQRAMVALHEALADVKRNTSWRSVQMGGLEKSDEPLPRPTGLALVS
;
A
#
# COMPACT_ATOMS: atom_id res chain seq x y z
N MET A 1 15.93 -19.82 -25.17
CA MET A 1 15.35 -19.54 -23.83
C MET A 1 14.10 -20.40 -23.67
N LYS A 2 13.96 -21.16 -22.58
CA LYS A 2 12.80 -22.04 -22.39
C LYS A 2 11.57 -21.17 -22.09
N ARG A 3 10.40 -21.49 -22.66
CA ARG A 3 9.15 -20.72 -22.47
C ARG A 3 8.80 -20.47 -20.99
N SER A 4 9.17 -21.40 -20.11
CA SER A 4 8.99 -21.29 -18.66
C SER A 4 9.89 -20.23 -18.00
N GLU A 5 11.14 -20.09 -18.45
CA GLU A 5 12.08 -19.08 -17.93
C GLU A 5 11.60 -17.67 -18.29
N HIS A 6 11.14 -17.49 -19.54
CA HIS A 6 10.58 -16.21 -19.98
C HIS A 6 9.33 -15.82 -19.17
N ALA A 7 8.41 -16.77 -18.94
CA ALA A 7 7.24 -16.55 -18.12
C ALA A 7 7.61 -16.14 -16.68
N ALA A 8 8.59 -16.82 -16.07
CA ALA A 8 9.08 -16.48 -14.74
C ALA A 8 9.66 -15.06 -14.68
N THR A 9 10.44 -14.64 -15.68
CA THR A 9 10.98 -13.27 -15.73
C THR A 9 9.90 -12.21 -15.85
N VAL A 10 8.92 -12.40 -16.75
CA VAL A 10 7.82 -11.44 -16.95
C VAL A 10 7.00 -11.28 -15.67
N VAL A 11 6.68 -12.40 -15.05
CA VAL A 11 5.93 -12.47 -13.79
C VAL A 11 6.69 -11.81 -12.64
N ALA A 12 7.98 -12.11 -12.47
CA ALA A 12 8.79 -11.54 -11.41
C ALA A 12 8.91 -10.01 -11.53
N ARG A 13 9.02 -9.51 -12.76
CA ARG A 13 9.00 -8.07 -13.02
C ARG A 13 7.67 -7.44 -12.62
N LEU A 14 6.55 -8.04 -13.03
CA LEU A 14 5.22 -7.54 -12.66
C LEU A 14 5.02 -7.50 -11.15
N ALA A 15 5.46 -8.55 -10.44
CA ALA A 15 5.42 -8.58 -8.97
C ALA A 15 6.27 -7.45 -8.36
N SER A 16 7.47 -7.21 -8.88
CA SER A 16 8.33 -6.11 -8.41
C SER A 16 7.70 -4.75 -8.63
N ASP A 17 7.13 -4.51 -9.82
CA ASP A 17 6.45 -3.26 -10.15
C ASP A 17 5.25 -3.02 -9.22
N LEU A 18 4.50 -4.09 -8.89
CA LEU A 18 3.37 -4.04 -7.97
C LEU A 18 3.79 -3.68 -6.54
N PHE A 19 4.85 -4.31 -6.01
CA PHE A 19 5.36 -3.99 -4.68
C PHE A 19 5.91 -2.56 -4.59
N GLN A 20 6.57 -2.09 -5.65
CA GLN A 20 7.03 -0.70 -5.72
C GLN A 20 5.86 0.28 -5.71
N ALA A 21 4.79 -0.03 -6.44
CA ALA A 21 3.58 0.79 -6.44
C ALA A 21 2.93 0.84 -5.04
N GLU A 22 2.77 -0.30 -4.37
CA GLU A 22 2.23 -0.35 -2.99
C GLU A 22 3.09 0.47 -2.01
N ALA A 23 4.41 0.27 -2.03
CA ALA A 23 5.33 1.00 -1.16
C ALA A 23 5.26 2.51 -1.40
N SER A 24 5.13 2.94 -2.66
CA SER A 24 4.99 4.36 -3.00
C SER A 24 3.68 4.96 -2.47
N GLN A 25 2.61 4.15 -2.43
CA GLN A 25 1.32 4.61 -1.90
C GLN A 25 1.35 4.79 -0.39
N ASP A 26 1.97 3.86 0.32
CA ASP A 26 2.13 3.94 1.78
C ASP A 26 2.99 5.14 2.17
N GLU A 27 4.08 5.40 1.44
CA GLU A 27 4.89 6.60 1.65
C GLU A 27 4.04 7.86 1.40
N ALA A 28 3.25 7.91 0.33
CA ALA A 28 2.39 9.07 0.07
C ALA A 28 1.36 9.32 1.19
N VAL A 29 0.76 8.27 1.79
CA VAL A 29 -0.11 8.44 2.97
C VAL A 29 0.66 9.01 4.15
N SER A 30 1.88 8.50 4.40
CA SER A 30 2.78 9.03 5.43
C SER A 30 3.07 10.53 5.22
N GLN A 31 3.37 10.94 3.98
CA GLN A 31 3.60 12.34 3.61
C GLN A 31 2.40 13.24 3.87
N LEU A 32 1.20 12.80 3.50
CA LEU A 32 -0.02 13.55 3.74
C LEU A 32 -0.29 13.70 5.26
N GLY A 33 0.01 12.66 6.05
CA GLY A 33 -0.04 12.74 7.51
C GLY A 33 0.94 13.77 8.09
N ARG A 34 2.17 13.82 7.59
CA ARG A 34 3.15 14.87 7.96
C ARG A 34 2.66 16.27 7.60
N LEU A 35 2.06 16.42 6.42
CA LEU A 35 1.48 17.69 5.98
C LEU A 35 0.33 18.16 6.88
N ALA A 36 -0.56 17.24 7.30
CA ALA A 36 -1.66 17.55 8.23
C ALA A 36 -1.15 18.08 9.58
N GLN A 37 -0.08 17.48 10.10
CA GLN A 37 0.57 17.94 11.33
C GLN A 37 1.19 19.33 11.14
N SER A 38 1.85 19.57 10.00
CA SER A 38 2.43 20.88 9.67
C SER A 38 1.37 21.96 9.59
N LEU A 39 0.27 21.73 8.86
CA LEU A 39 -0.84 22.69 8.75
C LEU A 39 -1.41 23.06 10.12
N THR A 40 -1.62 22.05 10.98
CA THR A 40 -2.14 22.26 12.33
C THR A 40 -1.17 23.06 13.21
N ARG A 41 0.13 22.77 13.10
CA ARG A 41 1.19 23.48 13.84
C ARG A 41 1.31 24.93 13.38
N SER A 42 1.43 25.17 12.08
CA SER A 42 1.58 26.51 11.51
C SER A 42 0.38 27.40 11.87
N ARG A 43 -0.84 26.86 11.87
CA ARG A 43 -2.04 27.60 12.30
C ARG A 43 -1.92 28.06 13.76
N ARG A 44 -1.43 27.20 14.65
CA ARG A 44 -1.23 27.52 16.08
C ARG A 44 -0.11 28.54 16.27
N GLU A 45 1.02 28.36 15.60
CA GLU A 45 2.18 29.27 15.69
C GLU A 45 1.84 30.67 15.19
N ALA A 46 0.97 30.77 14.17
CA ALA A 46 0.49 32.05 13.66
C ALA A 46 -0.66 32.69 14.49
N GLY A 47 -1.11 32.04 15.58
CA GLY A 47 -2.21 32.55 16.41
C GLY A 47 -3.56 32.63 15.68
N LEU A 48 -3.75 31.85 14.63
CA LEU A 48 -4.96 31.87 13.81
C LEU A 48 -6.09 31.06 14.45
N SER A 49 -7.34 31.53 14.28
CA SER A 49 -8.53 30.76 14.65
C SER A 49 -8.55 29.41 13.94
N ALA A 50 -9.17 28.40 14.59
CA ALA A 50 -9.35 27.06 14.02
C ALA A 50 -10.10 27.06 12.69
N THR A 51 -10.95 28.05 12.42
CA THR A 51 -11.69 28.15 11.15
C THR A 51 -10.85 28.70 9.99
N VAL A 52 -9.70 29.33 10.27
CA VAL A 52 -8.82 29.88 9.24
C VAL A 52 -8.12 28.75 8.50
N GLY A 53 -8.22 28.75 7.17
CA GLY A 53 -7.61 27.73 6.32
C GLY A 53 -8.38 26.41 6.29
N GLN A 54 -9.63 26.36 6.76
CA GLN A 54 -10.44 25.12 6.77
C GLN A 54 -10.50 24.44 5.40
N ALA A 55 -10.68 25.20 4.31
CA ALA A 55 -10.68 24.66 2.95
C ALA A 55 -9.40 23.89 2.58
N ALA A 56 -8.24 24.25 3.17
CA ALA A 56 -6.99 23.51 2.98
C ALA A 56 -6.98 22.17 3.75
N PHE A 57 -7.60 22.14 4.93
CA PHE A 57 -7.82 20.87 5.66
C PHE A 57 -8.81 19.97 4.94
N ASP A 58 -9.88 20.52 4.37
CA ASP A 58 -10.87 19.77 3.61
C ASP A 58 -10.21 19.15 2.36
N ALA A 59 -9.45 19.94 1.59
CA ALA A 59 -8.71 19.44 0.43
C ALA A 59 -7.65 18.39 0.81
N LEU A 60 -7.00 18.52 1.97
CA LEU A 60 -6.06 17.51 2.45
C LEU A 60 -6.78 16.22 2.87
N ALA A 61 -7.94 16.32 3.51
CA ALA A 61 -8.76 15.17 3.87
C ALA A 61 -9.22 14.41 2.62
N ASP A 62 -9.64 15.12 1.57
CA ASP A 62 -10.01 14.53 0.28
C ASP A 62 -8.83 13.80 -0.37
N ALA A 63 -7.62 14.40 -0.33
CA ALA A 63 -6.41 13.76 -0.85
C ALA A 63 -6.06 12.47 -0.09
N VAL A 64 -6.17 12.47 1.24
CA VAL A 64 -5.96 11.27 2.07
C VAL A 64 -7.01 10.21 1.75
N ALA A 65 -8.28 10.58 1.66
CA ALA A 65 -9.37 9.66 1.35
C ALA A 65 -9.20 9.00 -0.02
N ALA A 66 -8.77 9.77 -1.03
CA ALA A 66 -8.45 9.25 -2.36
C ALA A 66 -7.32 8.21 -2.31
N GLN A 67 -6.26 8.48 -1.55
CA GLN A 67 -5.12 7.57 -1.44
C GLN A 67 -5.48 6.26 -0.72
N ILE A 68 -6.27 6.33 0.35
CA ILE A 68 -6.82 5.13 1.01
C ILE A 68 -7.76 4.36 0.06
N GLY A 69 -8.50 5.08 -0.79
CA GLY A 69 -9.28 4.47 -1.87
C GLY A 69 -8.40 3.71 -2.86
N ALA A 70 -7.26 4.28 -3.25
CA ALA A 70 -6.31 3.64 -4.14
C ALA A 70 -5.69 2.36 -3.52
N GLN A 71 -5.40 2.35 -2.21
CA GLN A 71 -4.96 1.14 -1.51
C GLN A 71 -6.00 0.01 -1.60
N ARG A 72 -7.30 0.30 -1.44
CA ARG A 72 -8.37 -0.70 -1.64
C ARG A 72 -8.40 -1.23 -3.07
N ALA A 73 -8.21 -0.36 -4.06
CA ALA A 73 -8.16 -0.77 -5.46
C ALA A 73 -6.96 -1.69 -5.77
N MET A 74 -5.82 -1.50 -5.08
CA MET A 74 -4.66 -2.39 -5.22
C MET A 74 -4.93 -3.79 -4.67
N VAL A 75 -5.70 -3.93 -3.59
CA VAL A 75 -6.12 -5.25 -3.08
C VAL A 75 -6.96 -5.98 -4.15
N ALA A 76 -7.93 -5.30 -4.76
CA ALA A 76 -8.71 -5.87 -5.85
C ALA A 76 -7.84 -6.22 -7.08
N LEU A 77 -6.81 -5.41 -7.36
CA LEU A 77 -5.83 -5.71 -8.42
C LEU A 77 -5.04 -6.99 -8.12
N HIS A 78 -4.60 -7.21 -6.87
CA HIS A 78 -3.94 -8.46 -6.46
C HIS A 78 -4.81 -9.68 -6.73
N GLU A 79 -6.09 -9.63 -6.35
CA GLU A 79 -7.04 -10.72 -6.59
C GLU A 79 -7.19 -11.01 -8.09
N ALA A 80 -7.37 -9.97 -8.90
CA ALA A 80 -7.48 -10.10 -10.35
C ALA A 80 -6.19 -10.68 -10.99
N LEU A 81 -5.01 -10.26 -10.52
CA LEU A 81 -3.73 -10.81 -10.99
C LEU A 81 -3.54 -12.27 -10.57
N ALA A 82 -3.97 -12.64 -9.37
CA ALA A 82 -3.97 -14.02 -8.91
C ALA A 82 -4.89 -14.91 -9.76
N ASP A 83 -6.06 -14.40 -10.16
CA ASP A 83 -6.95 -15.08 -11.12
C ASP A 83 -6.30 -15.27 -12.49
N VAL A 84 -5.64 -14.24 -13.03
CA VAL A 84 -4.90 -14.34 -14.30
C VAL A 84 -3.81 -15.42 -14.20
N LYS A 85 -3.03 -15.44 -13.11
CA LYS A 85 -2.03 -16.51 -12.89
C LYS A 85 -2.68 -17.89 -12.86
N ARG A 86 -3.77 -18.05 -12.10
CA ARG A 86 -4.49 -19.34 -11.95
C ARG A 86 -5.06 -19.82 -13.28
N ASN A 87 -5.53 -18.93 -14.15
CA ASN A 87 -6.26 -19.29 -15.36
C ASN A 87 -5.42 -19.27 -16.65
N THR A 88 -4.11 -19.04 -16.54
CA THR A 88 -3.19 -19.01 -17.68
C THR A 88 -2.07 -20.03 -17.55
N SER A 89 -1.17 -20.06 -18.54
CA SER A 89 0.05 -20.88 -18.52
C SER A 89 1.02 -20.51 -17.40
N TRP A 90 0.76 -19.44 -16.63
CA TRP A 90 1.59 -19.01 -15.51
C TRP A 90 1.24 -19.67 -14.18
N ARG A 91 0.23 -20.56 -14.13
CA ARG A 91 -0.21 -21.26 -12.91
C ARG A 91 0.94 -21.94 -12.16
N SER A 92 1.90 -22.52 -12.88
CA SER A 92 3.04 -23.23 -12.29
C SER A 92 4.24 -22.33 -11.95
N VAL A 93 4.15 -21.03 -12.22
CA VAL A 93 5.23 -20.07 -11.89
C VAL A 93 5.13 -19.72 -10.41
N GLN A 94 6.17 -20.03 -9.64
CA GLN A 94 6.26 -19.55 -8.26
C GLN A 94 6.48 -18.04 -8.25
N MET A 95 5.65 -17.34 -7.49
CA MET A 95 5.72 -15.90 -7.29
C MET A 95 5.83 -15.63 -5.80
N GLY A 96 6.97 -15.10 -5.35
CA GLY A 96 7.11 -14.64 -3.97
C GLY A 96 6.16 -13.46 -3.72
N GLY A 97 5.25 -13.61 -2.75
CA GLY A 97 4.45 -12.52 -2.20
C GLY A 97 3.17 -12.12 -2.95
N LEU A 98 2.83 -12.77 -4.07
CA LEU A 98 1.52 -12.62 -4.73
C LEU A 98 0.46 -13.59 -4.19
N GLU A 99 0.87 -14.60 -3.44
CA GLU A 99 -0.03 -15.40 -2.62
C GLU A 99 0.04 -14.83 -1.20
N LYS A 100 -0.74 -13.77 -0.96
CA LYS A 100 -1.06 -13.36 0.40
C LYS A 100 -1.93 -14.47 0.99
N SER A 101 -1.37 -15.30 1.87
CA SER A 101 -2.19 -16.19 2.70
C SER A 101 -3.03 -15.32 3.64
N ASP A 102 -4.35 -15.49 3.61
CA ASP A 102 -5.26 -14.96 4.64
C ASP A 102 -5.09 -15.66 5.98
N GLU A 103 -4.25 -16.69 6.03
CA GLU A 103 -3.94 -17.43 7.24
C GLU A 103 -3.19 -16.50 8.20
N PRO A 104 -3.76 -16.21 9.40
CA PRO A 104 -3.10 -15.35 10.35
C PRO A 104 -1.72 -15.91 10.68
N LEU A 105 -0.68 -15.10 10.51
CA LEU A 105 0.64 -15.44 11.02
C LEU A 105 0.48 -15.78 12.51
N PRO A 106 1.02 -16.92 13.00
CA PRO A 106 0.92 -17.29 14.39
C PRO A 106 1.51 -16.15 15.23
N ARG A 107 0.66 -15.46 15.98
CA ARG A 107 1.12 -14.40 16.89
C ARG A 107 2.00 -15.08 17.95
N PRO A 108 3.22 -14.61 18.19
CA PRO A 108 4.01 -15.11 19.31
C PRO A 108 3.21 -14.85 20.60
N THR A 109 2.66 -15.91 21.18
CA THR A 109 1.87 -15.90 22.43
C THR A 109 2.75 -15.85 23.67
N GLY A 110 4.07 -15.79 23.50
CA GLY A 110 5.02 -15.56 24.58
C GLY A 110 5.30 -14.08 24.76
N LEU A 111 4.80 -13.48 25.82
CA LEU A 111 5.44 -12.29 26.40
C LEU A 111 6.85 -12.71 26.83
N ALA A 112 7.87 -12.34 26.06
CA ALA A 112 9.24 -12.38 26.54
C ALA A 112 9.36 -11.30 27.61
N LEU A 113 9.34 -11.69 28.89
CA LEU A 113 9.84 -10.85 29.95
C LEU A 113 11.31 -10.57 29.64
N VAL A 114 11.60 -9.36 29.19
CA VAL A 114 12.96 -8.84 29.15
C VAL A 114 13.28 -8.50 30.61
N SER A 115 13.97 -9.42 31.28
CA SER A 115 14.63 -9.20 32.57
C SER A 115 15.90 -8.40 32.39
#